data_AF-A0A1M7K276-F1
#
_entry.id   AF-A0A1M7K276-F1
#
_cell.length_a   1.000
_cell.length_b   1.000
_cell.length_c   1.000
_cell.angle_alpha   90.00
_cell.angle_beta   90.00
_cell.angle_gamma   90.00
#
_symmetry.space_group_name_H-M   'P 1'
#
loop_
_entity.id
_entity.type
_entity.pdbx_description
1 polymer ?
#
loop_
_entity_poly.entity_id
_entity_poly.type
_entity_poly.pdbx_seq_one_letter_code
_entity_poly.pdbx_strand_id
1 'polypeptide(L)'
;MKIKKQLICMVAAFLFVVAGCSTNKDNNTNTEVVPDTGFENENTDIKENKQEFAVDKDKITIHFELYDLDLEKQEDGTTKLSVDGFSASYDENSLPFLSYVLALPQDTALKDISASTWSETIHTLDNIKLANLGISPIESEEGENVYESTSDNGFKMKAFVQKYQGIPVVYISIFPIVYDEESQQVRFVESGDFKLNLKEEAWDMSHYDSPERVKNVVDNPDIVDSYKVSEN
;
A
#
# COMPACT_ATOMS: atom_id res chain seq x y z
N MET A 1 23.15 17.92 8.28
CA MET A 1 23.24 18.70 9.54
C MET A 1 22.17 18.14 10.47
N LYS A 2 22.55 17.46 11.57
CA LYS A 2 21.62 16.75 12.47
C LYS A 2 20.98 17.74 13.45
N ILE A 3 19.64 17.80 13.51
CA ILE A 3 18.91 18.54 14.55
C ILE A 3 18.08 17.51 15.34
N LYS A 4 18.56 17.19 16.54
CA LYS A 4 17.78 16.59 17.63
C LYS A 4 17.42 17.72 18.61
N LYS A 5 16.17 17.74 19.08
CA LYS A 5 15.64 18.37 20.32
C LYS A 5 14.11 18.28 20.25
N GLN A 6 13.33 18.10 21.31
CA GLN A 6 13.54 17.62 22.68
C GLN A 6 12.11 17.38 23.24
N LEU A 7 11.98 16.31 24.04
CA LEU A 7 10.78 15.90 24.77
C LEU A 7 10.43 16.93 25.86
N ILE A 8 9.16 17.34 25.97
CA ILE A 8 8.64 18.08 27.13
C ILE A 8 7.43 17.32 27.68
N CYS A 9 7.65 16.63 28.80
CA CYS A 9 6.60 16.15 29.69
C CYS A 9 6.00 17.34 30.44
N MET A 10 4.67 17.44 30.47
CA MET A 10 3.96 18.33 31.39
C MET A 10 3.03 17.48 32.26
N VAL A 11 3.47 17.23 33.49
CA VAL A 11 2.65 16.71 34.58
C VAL A 11 1.97 17.92 35.24
N ALA A 12 0.64 17.94 35.26
CA ALA A 12 -0.11 18.87 36.09
C ALA A 12 -1.07 18.07 36.98
N ALA A 13 -0.62 17.84 38.22
CA ALA A 13 -1.46 17.40 39.32
C ALA A 13 -2.37 18.56 39.74
N PHE A 14 -3.67 18.29 39.88
CA PHE A 14 -4.56 19.11 40.70
C PHE A 14 -5.28 18.22 41.69
N LEU A 15 -5.09 18.55 42.97
CA LEU A 15 -5.66 17.90 44.13
C LEU A 15 -6.53 18.91 44.88
N PHE A 16 -7.64 18.37 45.43
CA PHE A 16 -8.54 18.87 46.46
C PHE A 16 -9.58 19.95 46.12
N VAL A 17 -10.85 19.54 46.18
CA VAL A 17 -11.79 20.08 47.18
C VAL A 17 -12.59 18.92 47.79
N VAL A 18 -12.47 18.77 49.11
CA VAL A 18 -13.31 17.94 49.97
C VAL A 18 -14.53 18.76 50.39
N ALA A 19 -15.72 18.21 50.25
CA ALA A 19 -16.89 18.58 51.05
C ALA A 19 -17.64 17.29 51.39
N GLY A 20 -17.56 16.89 52.66
CA GLY A 20 -18.28 15.73 53.18
C GLY A 20 -19.71 16.08 53.57
N CYS A 21 -20.59 15.07 53.53
CA CYS A 21 -21.50 14.79 54.64
C CYS A 21 -22.18 13.42 54.49
N SER A 22 -22.26 12.76 55.64
CA SER A 22 -23.25 11.77 56.06
C SER A 22 -23.05 10.27 55.74
N THR A 23 -22.91 9.56 56.85
CA THR A 23 -22.94 8.13 57.14
C THR A 23 -24.15 7.38 56.53
N ASN A 24 -23.90 6.18 55.97
CA ASN A 24 -24.56 4.96 56.45
C ASN A 24 -23.88 3.67 55.94
N LYS A 25 -24.07 2.62 56.72
CA LYS A 25 -23.41 1.32 56.72
C LYS A 25 -24.06 0.30 55.78
N ASP A 26 -23.22 -0.65 55.35
CA ASP A 26 -23.48 -2.06 54.97
C ASP A 26 -24.29 -2.39 53.69
N ASN A 27 -23.61 -2.91 52.66
CA ASN A 27 -23.66 -4.35 52.28
C ASN A 27 -22.92 -4.67 50.96
N ASN A 28 -21.89 -5.51 51.08
CA ASN A 28 -21.55 -6.67 50.24
C ASN A 28 -21.55 -6.55 48.70
N THR A 29 -20.36 -6.60 48.08
CA THR A 29 -20.08 -7.41 46.87
C THR A 29 -18.58 -7.52 46.59
N ASN A 30 -18.17 -8.73 46.21
CA ASN A 30 -16.83 -9.15 45.79
C ASN A 30 -16.12 -8.12 44.90
N THR A 31 -14.87 -7.80 45.24
CA THR A 31 -13.93 -7.21 44.28
C THR A 31 -12.91 -8.29 43.94
N GLU A 32 -13.06 -8.86 42.75
CA GLU A 32 -12.03 -9.70 42.12
C GLU A 32 -10.72 -8.92 42.10
N VAL A 33 -9.69 -9.52 42.68
CA VAL A 33 -8.31 -9.10 42.49
C VAL A 33 -7.96 -9.50 41.06
N VAL A 34 -8.09 -8.56 40.13
CA VAL A 34 -7.47 -8.69 38.81
C VAL A 34 -5.96 -8.72 39.03
N PRO A 35 -5.25 -9.80 38.64
CA PRO A 35 -3.81 -9.80 38.72
C PRO A 35 -3.27 -8.84 37.67
N ASP A 36 -2.49 -7.87 38.15
CA ASP A 36 -1.55 -7.09 37.38
C ASP A 36 -0.53 -8.04 36.75
N THR A 37 -0.87 -8.60 35.59
CA THR A 37 0.11 -9.23 34.72
C THR A 37 0.80 -8.12 33.96
N GLY A 38 1.86 -7.59 34.60
CA GLY A 38 2.90 -6.86 33.90
C GLY A 38 3.38 -7.68 32.73
N PHE A 39 2.98 -7.27 31.53
CA PHE A 39 3.65 -7.72 30.32
C PHE A 39 4.99 -7.01 30.28
N GLU A 40 6.03 -7.81 30.47
CA GLU A 40 7.40 -7.46 30.13
C GLU A 40 7.39 -6.89 28.71
N ASN A 41 8.04 -5.73 28.54
CA ASN A 41 8.41 -5.22 27.22
C ASN A 41 9.36 -6.24 26.59
N GLU A 42 8.81 -7.25 25.92
CA GLU A 42 9.52 -7.92 24.85
C GLU A 42 9.77 -6.85 23.79
N ASN A 43 11.05 -6.61 23.52
CA ASN A 43 11.51 -5.77 22.44
C ASN A 43 11.11 -6.46 21.13
N THR A 44 9.84 -6.32 20.73
CA THR A 44 9.35 -6.72 19.42
C THR A 44 9.95 -5.75 18.41
N ASP A 45 10.92 -6.22 17.64
CA ASP A 45 11.36 -5.51 16.44
C ASP A 45 10.12 -5.35 15.54
N ILE A 46 9.54 -4.15 15.53
CA ILE A 46 8.44 -3.80 14.63
C ILE A 46 9.01 -3.84 13.22
N LYS A 47 8.59 -4.82 12.43
CA LYS A 47 8.95 -4.88 11.02
C LYS A 47 8.18 -3.79 10.28
N GLU A 48 8.88 -2.96 9.54
CA GLU A 48 8.30 -1.88 8.74
C GLU A 48 7.96 -2.39 7.34
N ASN A 49 6.88 -1.87 6.76
CA ASN A 49 6.53 -2.12 5.36
C ASN A 49 7.66 -1.65 4.44
N LYS A 50 7.95 -2.41 3.38
CA LYS A 50 8.98 -2.08 2.41
C LYS A 50 8.46 -2.21 0.99
N GLN A 51 8.99 -1.38 0.12
CA GLN A 51 8.70 -1.42 -1.30
C GLN A 51 9.93 -1.00 -2.09
N GLU A 52 10.31 -1.79 -3.08
CA GLU A 52 11.48 -1.56 -3.91
C GLU A 52 11.16 -1.94 -5.36
N PHE A 53 11.72 -1.18 -6.30
CA PHE A 53 11.66 -1.52 -7.70
C PHE A 53 12.98 -1.21 -8.41
N ALA A 54 13.24 -1.90 -9.51
CA ALA A 54 14.33 -1.61 -10.43
C ALA A 54 13.87 -1.78 -11.88
N VAL A 55 14.37 -0.91 -12.75
CA VAL A 55 14.09 -0.93 -14.19
C VAL A 55 15.40 -1.09 -14.94
N ASP A 56 15.57 -2.26 -15.54
CA ASP A 56 16.70 -2.62 -16.40
C ASP A 56 16.24 -2.64 -17.87
N LYS A 57 17.19 -2.75 -18.81
CA LYS A 57 16.88 -2.82 -20.25
C LYS A 57 16.00 -4.00 -20.65
N ASP A 58 16.09 -5.11 -19.94
CA ASP A 58 15.43 -6.38 -20.26
C ASP A 58 14.29 -6.73 -19.30
N LYS A 59 14.14 -6.02 -18.19
CA LYS A 59 13.17 -6.37 -17.15
C LYS A 59 12.84 -5.22 -16.20
N ILE A 60 11.71 -5.38 -15.52
CA ILE A 60 11.35 -4.64 -14.31
C ILE A 60 11.24 -5.65 -13.18
N THR A 61 11.82 -5.34 -12.02
CA THR A 61 11.66 -6.13 -10.80
C THR A 61 11.01 -5.29 -9.72
N ILE A 62 10.01 -5.85 -9.03
CA ILE A 62 9.33 -5.22 -7.91
C ILE A 62 9.33 -6.19 -6.74
N HIS A 63 9.66 -5.68 -5.56
CA HIS A 63 9.59 -6.40 -4.30
C HIS A 63 8.79 -5.55 -3.30
N PHE A 64 7.92 -6.18 -2.52
CA PHE A 64 7.28 -5.53 -1.37
C PHE A 64 7.21 -6.46 -0.16
N GLU A 65 7.21 -5.86 1.02
CA GLU A 65 6.89 -6.48 2.31
C GLU A 65 5.79 -5.67 3.01
N LEU A 66 4.75 -6.35 3.49
CA LEU A 66 3.58 -5.79 4.16
C LEU A 66 3.35 -6.50 5.49
N TYR A 67 3.67 -5.83 6.58
CA TYR A 67 3.59 -6.35 7.95
C TYR A 67 2.48 -5.70 8.77
N ASP A 68 2.13 -4.46 8.46
CA ASP A 68 1.16 -3.70 9.26
C ASP A 68 0.18 -2.90 8.40
N LEU A 69 -1.04 -2.77 8.94
CA LEU A 69 -2.16 -2.05 8.38
C LEU A 69 -2.69 -1.07 9.42
N ASP A 70 -2.86 0.19 9.04
CA ASP A 70 -3.55 1.16 9.88
C ASP A 70 -5.07 0.94 9.78
N LEU A 71 -5.69 0.75 10.94
CA LEU A 71 -7.13 0.51 11.07
C LEU A 71 -7.80 1.67 11.83
N GLU A 72 -8.61 2.45 11.13
CA GLU A 72 -9.33 3.58 11.71
C GLU A 72 -10.83 3.28 11.82
N LYS A 73 -11.33 3.10 13.04
CA LYS A 73 -12.78 2.94 13.29
C LYS A 73 -13.51 4.26 13.06
N GLN A 74 -14.54 4.21 12.23
CA GLN A 74 -15.41 5.34 11.89
C GLN A 74 -16.62 5.40 12.84
N GLU A 75 -17.29 6.56 12.91
CA GLU A 75 -18.46 6.77 13.78
C GLU A 75 -19.64 5.84 13.47
N ASP A 76 -19.76 5.38 12.22
CA ASP A 76 -20.81 4.46 11.76
C ASP A 76 -20.49 2.97 12.06
N GLY A 77 -19.37 2.71 12.73
CA GLY A 77 -18.91 1.37 13.09
C GLY A 77 -18.14 0.64 11.98
N THR A 78 -17.95 1.26 10.82
CA THR A 78 -17.07 0.73 9.77
C THR A 78 -15.60 1.01 10.07
N THR A 79 -14.71 0.42 9.28
CA THR A 79 -13.26 0.52 9.43
C THR A 79 -12.69 1.03 8.11
N LYS A 80 -11.88 2.09 8.19
CA LYS A 80 -11.04 2.53 7.08
C LYS A 80 -9.68 1.86 7.23
N LEU A 81 -9.19 1.31 6.13
CA LEU A 81 -7.89 0.65 6.05
C LEU A 81 -6.91 1.60 5.34
N SER A 82 -5.70 1.75 5.86
CA SER A 82 -4.62 2.44 5.17
C SER A 82 -3.28 1.73 5.38
N VAL A 83 -2.36 1.95 4.45
CA VAL A 83 -0.99 1.47 4.52
C VAL A 83 -0.10 2.62 4.04
N ASP A 84 0.92 2.96 4.81
CA ASP A 84 1.87 4.00 4.39
C ASP A 84 2.53 3.63 3.05
N GLY A 85 2.65 4.60 2.15
CA GLY A 85 3.17 4.40 0.80
C GLY A 85 2.20 3.75 -0.21
N PHE A 86 1.01 3.31 0.20
CA PHE A 86 0.02 2.70 -0.69
C PHE A 86 -1.01 3.71 -1.17
N SER A 87 -1.51 3.49 -2.38
CA SER A 87 -2.73 4.14 -2.88
C SER A 87 -3.97 3.42 -2.34
N ALA A 88 -5.11 4.10 -2.32
CA ALA A 88 -6.38 3.49 -1.93
C ALA A 88 -7.26 3.30 -3.18
N SER A 89 -7.85 2.12 -3.33
CA SER A 89 -8.80 1.88 -4.42
C SER A 89 -10.08 2.69 -4.20
N TYR A 90 -10.72 3.08 -5.29
CA TYR A 90 -12.01 3.78 -5.28
C TYR A 90 -13.11 2.85 -5.81
N ASP A 91 -13.16 1.64 -5.27
CA ASP A 91 -14.19 0.65 -5.56
C ASP A 91 -15.23 0.61 -4.42
N GLU A 92 -16.08 -0.42 -4.43
CA GLU A 92 -17.14 -0.59 -3.43
C GLU A 92 -16.57 -0.55 -2.00
N ASN A 93 -15.44 -1.24 -1.77
CA ASN A 93 -14.62 -1.08 -0.57
C ASN A 93 -13.25 -0.53 -0.96
N SER A 94 -12.84 0.54 -0.26
CA SER A 94 -11.51 1.12 -0.46
C SER A 94 -10.45 0.22 0.16
N LEU A 95 -9.65 -0.42 -0.69
CA LEU A 95 -8.54 -1.29 -0.29
C LEU A 95 -7.21 -0.67 -0.70
N PRO A 96 -6.22 -0.64 0.20
CA PRO A 96 -4.88 -0.21 -0.15
C PRO A 96 -4.22 -1.13 -1.19
N PHE A 97 -3.55 -0.53 -2.16
CA PHE A 97 -2.78 -1.21 -3.21
C PHE A 97 -1.52 -0.42 -3.55
N LEU A 98 -0.48 -1.10 -4.04
CA LEU A 98 0.72 -0.43 -4.56
C LEU A 98 0.47 0.00 -6.00
N SER A 99 0.87 1.22 -6.34
CA SER A 99 0.81 1.74 -7.70
C SER A 99 2.18 2.25 -8.11
N TYR A 100 2.61 1.85 -9.30
CA TYR A 100 3.80 2.37 -9.95
C TYR A 100 3.47 2.89 -11.35
N VAL A 101 4.08 3.99 -11.70
CA VAL A 101 4.06 4.59 -13.04
C VAL A 101 5.51 4.66 -13.51
N LEU A 102 5.95 3.71 -14.33
CA LEU A 102 7.36 3.59 -14.70
C LEU A 102 7.55 3.90 -16.18
N ALA A 103 8.43 4.85 -16.48
CA ALA A 103 8.94 4.99 -17.84
C ALA A 103 9.82 3.76 -18.18
N LEU A 104 9.64 3.22 -19.38
CA LEU A 104 10.49 2.11 -19.84
C LEU A 104 11.85 2.64 -20.31
N PRO A 105 12.88 1.79 -20.43
CA PRO A 105 14.08 2.13 -21.18
C PRO A 105 13.75 2.46 -22.64
N GLN A 106 14.53 3.35 -23.27
CA GLN A 106 14.39 3.65 -24.68
C GLN A 106 14.48 2.36 -25.53
N ASP A 107 13.64 2.27 -26.56
CA ASP A 107 13.58 1.15 -27.51
C ASP A 107 13.18 -0.18 -26.87
N THR A 108 12.34 -0.13 -25.83
CA THR A 108 11.80 -1.32 -25.17
C THR A 108 10.29 -1.25 -25.01
N ALA A 109 9.64 -2.41 -25.00
CA ALA A 109 8.22 -2.55 -24.70
C ALA A 109 8.01 -3.67 -23.68
N LEU A 110 6.93 -3.59 -22.91
CA LEU A 110 6.52 -4.69 -22.04
C LEU A 110 6.17 -5.91 -22.91
N LYS A 111 6.70 -7.07 -22.52
CA LYS A 111 6.44 -8.33 -23.23
C LYS A 111 5.44 -9.19 -22.48
N ASP A 112 5.73 -9.47 -21.21
CA ASP A 112 4.96 -10.36 -20.35
C ASP A 112 5.29 -10.15 -18.86
N ILE A 113 4.43 -10.68 -17.99
CA ILE A 113 4.75 -10.92 -16.59
C ILE A 113 5.38 -12.32 -16.52
N SER A 114 6.68 -12.35 -16.27
CA SER A 114 7.51 -13.56 -16.41
C SER A 114 7.60 -14.39 -15.13
N ALA A 115 7.45 -13.73 -13.99
CA ALA A 115 7.38 -14.37 -12.68
C ALA A 115 6.57 -13.48 -11.75
N SER A 116 5.78 -14.14 -10.91
CA SER A 116 4.96 -13.56 -9.86
C SER A 116 5.01 -14.55 -8.72
N THR A 117 5.64 -14.18 -7.62
CA THR A 117 5.75 -15.01 -6.43
C THR A 117 5.15 -14.23 -5.27
N TRP A 118 4.14 -14.83 -4.66
CA TRP A 118 3.51 -14.31 -3.46
C TRP A 118 4.01 -15.15 -2.28
N SER A 119 4.26 -14.55 -1.12
CA SER A 119 4.63 -15.32 0.07
C SER A 119 3.50 -16.25 0.49
N GLU A 120 3.85 -17.39 1.08
CA GLU A 120 2.87 -18.30 1.69
C GLU A 120 2.25 -17.73 2.98
N THR A 121 2.93 -16.78 3.62
CA THR A 121 2.43 -16.13 4.83
C THR A 121 1.31 -15.14 4.48
N ILE A 122 0.11 -15.44 4.98
CA ILE A 122 -1.09 -14.62 4.84
C ILE A 122 -1.59 -14.28 6.23
N HIS A 123 -1.77 -13.00 6.48
CA HIS A 123 -2.35 -12.46 7.70
C HIS A 123 -3.86 -12.28 7.50
N THR A 124 -4.64 -12.59 8.53
CA THR A 124 -6.11 -12.46 8.51
C THR A 124 -6.56 -11.59 9.67
N LEU A 125 -7.42 -10.62 9.37
CA LEU A 125 -8.12 -9.79 10.34
C LEU A 125 -9.61 -10.11 10.28
N ASP A 126 -10.15 -10.61 11.39
CA ASP A 126 -11.56 -10.98 11.52
C ASP A 126 -12.42 -9.83 12.04
N ASN A 127 -13.72 -9.88 11.75
CA ASN A 127 -14.73 -8.93 12.22
C ASN A 127 -14.43 -7.48 11.76
N ILE A 128 -13.87 -7.35 10.56
CA ILE A 128 -13.63 -6.06 9.92
C ILE A 128 -14.79 -5.78 8.98
N LYS A 129 -15.55 -4.73 9.28
CA LYS A 129 -16.54 -4.18 8.35
C LYS A 129 -15.93 -2.96 7.68
N LEU A 130 -15.58 -3.04 6.40
CA LEU A 130 -14.99 -1.91 5.67
C LEU A 130 -16.02 -0.83 5.34
N ALA A 131 -15.56 0.42 5.29
CA ALA A 131 -16.36 1.51 4.76
C ALA A 131 -16.70 1.22 3.29
N ASN A 132 -17.99 1.35 2.94
CA ASN A 132 -18.46 1.20 1.57
C ASN A 132 -18.52 2.57 0.91
N LEU A 133 -17.78 2.77 -0.18
CA LEU A 133 -17.75 4.05 -0.90
C LEU A 133 -18.95 4.24 -1.83
N GLY A 134 -19.73 3.19 -2.08
CA GLY A 134 -20.88 3.18 -2.98
C GLY A 134 -20.51 3.35 -4.45
N ILE A 135 -19.23 3.12 -4.78
CA ILE A 135 -18.70 3.24 -6.14
C ILE A 135 -18.69 1.85 -6.73
N SER A 136 -19.39 1.65 -7.84
CA SER A 136 -19.30 0.39 -8.57
C SER A 136 -17.87 0.19 -9.06
N PRO A 137 -17.31 -1.03 -8.98
CA PRO A 137 -16.01 -1.33 -9.54
C PRO A 137 -15.98 -0.91 -11.01
N ILE A 138 -14.88 -0.27 -11.43
CA ILE A 138 -14.66 -0.02 -12.85
C ILE A 138 -14.42 -1.39 -13.50
N GLU A 139 -15.25 -1.75 -14.48
CA GLU A 139 -15.03 -2.98 -15.25
C GLU A 139 -13.61 -2.97 -15.81
N SER A 140 -12.84 -4.02 -15.53
CA SER A 140 -11.47 -4.12 -15.99
C SER A 140 -11.42 -4.06 -17.51
N GLU A 141 -10.65 -3.13 -18.07
CA GLU A 141 -10.42 -3.07 -19.51
C GLU A 141 -9.70 -4.36 -19.95
N GLU A 142 -10.42 -5.21 -20.67
CA GLU A 142 -9.78 -6.23 -21.52
C GLU A 142 -9.20 -5.49 -22.73
N GLY A 143 -7.89 -5.52 -22.89
CA GLY A 143 -7.21 -4.74 -23.92
C GLY A 143 -5.86 -5.32 -24.32
N GLU A 144 -5.45 -4.98 -25.54
CA GLU A 144 -4.07 -5.21 -25.97
C GLU A 144 -3.12 -4.47 -25.00
N ASN A 145 -2.08 -5.17 -24.52
CA ASN A 145 -1.09 -4.67 -23.56
C ASN A 145 -1.53 -4.59 -22.09
N VAL A 146 -2.61 -5.27 -21.70
CA VAL A 146 -2.93 -5.52 -20.29
C VAL A 146 -2.41 -6.91 -19.89
N TYR A 147 -1.68 -6.96 -18.78
CA TYR A 147 -1.09 -8.17 -18.23
C TYR A 147 -1.55 -8.35 -16.79
N GLU A 148 -1.98 -9.55 -16.43
CA GLU A 148 -2.48 -9.84 -15.09
C GLU A 148 -1.87 -11.13 -14.53
N SER A 149 -1.62 -11.14 -13.22
CA SER A 149 -1.29 -12.33 -12.44
C SER A 149 -2.16 -12.33 -11.18
N THR A 150 -2.92 -13.40 -10.98
CA THR A 150 -3.78 -13.59 -9.81
C THR A 150 -3.35 -14.86 -9.07
N SER A 151 -3.16 -14.75 -7.76
CA SER A 151 -2.88 -15.88 -6.88
C SER A 151 -4.16 -16.67 -6.55
N ASP A 152 -4.01 -17.92 -6.10
CA ASP A 152 -5.13 -18.76 -5.64
C ASP A 152 -5.91 -18.13 -4.47
N ASN A 153 -5.26 -17.25 -3.70
CA ASN A 153 -5.85 -16.54 -2.57
C ASN A 153 -6.54 -15.22 -2.97
N GLY A 154 -6.52 -14.86 -4.25
CA GLY A 154 -7.21 -13.69 -4.80
C GLY A 154 -6.38 -12.41 -4.86
N PHE A 155 -5.13 -12.40 -4.38
CA PHE A 155 -4.18 -11.29 -4.57
C PHE A 155 -3.85 -11.13 -6.05
N LYS A 156 -3.72 -9.89 -6.53
CA LYS A 156 -3.57 -9.60 -7.96
C LYS A 156 -2.43 -8.64 -8.23
N MET A 157 -1.79 -8.80 -9.38
CA MET A 157 -0.95 -7.78 -9.99
C MET A 157 -1.45 -7.54 -11.41
N LYS A 158 -1.59 -6.27 -11.77
CA LYS A 158 -1.97 -5.83 -13.12
C LYS A 158 -0.92 -4.87 -13.64
N ALA A 159 -0.56 -5.00 -14.90
CA ALA A 159 0.29 -4.06 -15.60
C ALA A 159 -0.34 -3.70 -16.94
N PHE A 160 -0.36 -2.42 -17.30
CA PHE A 160 -0.75 -1.99 -18.63
C PHE A 160 0.18 -0.91 -19.17
N VAL A 161 0.33 -0.85 -20.49
CA VAL A 161 1.22 0.10 -21.16
C VAL A 161 0.40 1.16 -21.89
N GLN A 162 0.80 2.42 -21.71
CA GLN A 162 0.27 3.54 -22.47
C GLN A 162 1.41 4.44 -22.94
N LYS A 163 1.20 5.13 -24.07
CA LYS A 163 2.07 6.22 -24.50
C LYS A 163 1.65 7.51 -23.80
N TYR A 164 2.55 8.09 -23.01
CA TYR A 164 2.36 9.42 -22.42
C TYR A 164 3.35 10.39 -23.06
N GLN A 165 2.84 11.37 -23.82
CA GLN A 165 3.68 12.35 -24.56
C GLN A 165 4.75 11.67 -25.45
N GLY A 166 4.39 10.55 -26.07
CA GLY A 166 5.30 9.76 -26.92
C GLY A 166 6.18 8.74 -26.18
N ILE A 167 6.27 8.81 -24.84
CA ILE A 167 7.08 7.88 -24.04
C ILE A 167 6.25 6.65 -23.60
N PRO A 168 6.83 5.43 -23.66
CA PRO A 168 6.29 4.27 -22.98
C PRO A 168 6.18 4.51 -21.48
N VAL A 169 4.99 4.36 -20.95
CA VAL A 169 4.81 4.26 -19.51
C VAL A 169 4.07 2.97 -19.22
N VAL A 170 4.59 2.20 -18.26
CA VAL A 170 3.88 1.06 -17.69
C VAL A 170 3.27 1.48 -16.36
N TYR A 171 1.97 1.23 -16.23
CA TYR A 171 1.23 1.37 -14.99
C TYR A 171 1.14 -0.02 -14.36
N ILE A 172 1.60 -0.15 -13.13
CA ILE A 172 1.62 -1.41 -12.38
C ILE A 172 0.83 -1.22 -11.10
N SER A 173 -0.18 -2.07 -10.89
CA SER A 173 -0.99 -2.10 -9.69
C SER A 173 -0.88 -3.46 -9.01
N ILE A 174 -0.48 -3.49 -7.74
CA ILE A 174 -0.39 -4.71 -6.93
C ILE A 174 -1.40 -4.60 -5.81
N PHE A 175 -2.30 -5.58 -5.73
CA PHE A 175 -3.38 -5.70 -4.77
C PHE A 175 -3.07 -6.84 -3.79
N PRO A 176 -2.28 -6.58 -2.72
CA PRO A 176 -1.89 -7.60 -1.74
C PRO A 176 -2.93 -7.80 -0.64
N ILE A 177 -4.06 -7.09 -0.69
CA ILE A 177 -5.13 -7.14 0.30
C ILE A 177 -6.42 -7.57 -0.40
N VAL A 178 -7.13 -8.53 0.19
CA VAL A 178 -8.46 -8.96 -0.24
C VAL A 178 -9.44 -8.83 0.91
N TYR A 179 -10.69 -8.52 0.58
CA TYR A 179 -11.77 -8.41 1.55
C TYR A 179 -12.91 -9.34 1.18
N ASP A 180 -13.41 -10.09 2.15
CA ASP A 180 -14.59 -10.92 2.05
C ASP A 180 -15.67 -10.32 2.95
N GLU A 181 -16.72 -9.76 2.31
CA GLU A 181 -17.77 -9.04 3.03
C GLU A 181 -18.69 -9.98 3.83
N GLU A 182 -18.96 -11.20 3.32
CA GLU A 182 -19.85 -12.17 3.97
C GLU A 182 -19.26 -12.65 5.29
N SER A 183 -17.96 -12.93 5.31
CA SER A 183 -17.22 -13.37 6.49
C SER A 183 -16.61 -12.22 7.31
N GLN A 184 -16.67 -10.98 6.81
CA GLN A 184 -16.05 -9.80 7.42
C GLN A 184 -14.56 -9.98 7.69
N GLN A 185 -13.84 -10.53 6.70
CA GLN A 185 -12.41 -10.84 6.81
C GLN A 185 -11.59 -10.01 5.83
N VAL A 186 -10.56 -9.35 6.35
CA VAL A 186 -9.48 -8.78 5.54
C VAL A 186 -8.30 -9.74 5.58
N ARG A 187 -7.80 -10.13 4.41
CA ARG A 187 -6.59 -10.94 4.30
C ARG A 187 -5.53 -10.20 3.51
N PHE A 188 -4.28 -10.25 3.96
CA PHE A 188 -3.16 -9.65 3.25
C PHE A 188 -1.94 -10.56 3.25
N VAL A 189 -1.21 -10.54 2.15
CA VAL A 189 0.01 -11.34 1.96
C VAL A 189 1.23 -10.57 2.43
N GLU A 190 2.14 -11.25 3.13
CA GLU A 190 3.30 -10.62 3.75
C GLU A 190 4.31 -10.06 2.73
N SER A 191 4.50 -10.71 1.59
CA SER A 191 5.39 -10.18 0.55
C SER A 191 5.05 -10.68 -0.85
N GLY A 192 5.65 -10.01 -1.84
CA GLY A 192 5.60 -10.46 -3.23
C GLY A 192 6.78 -9.97 -4.06
N ASP A 193 7.21 -10.83 -4.98
CA ASP A 193 8.28 -10.59 -5.94
C ASP A 193 7.73 -10.73 -7.36
N PHE A 194 7.87 -9.68 -8.16
CA PHE A 194 7.40 -9.65 -9.54
C PHE A 194 8.54 -9.35 -10.49
N LYS A 195 8.56 -10.07 -11.62
CA LYS A 195 9.46 -9.81 -12.73
C LYS A 195 8.67 -9.67 -14.03
N LEU A 196 8.70 -8.48 -14.60
CA LEU A 196 8.13 -8.18 -15.91
C LEU A 196 9.25 -8.17 -16.94
N ASN A 197 9.12 -8.91 -18.04
CA ASN A 197 10.12 -8.93 -19.11
C ASN A 197 9.88 -7.80 -20.10
N LEU A 198 10.95 -7.16 -20.54
CA LEU A 198 10.93 -6.20 -21.64
C LEU A 198 11.50 -6.86 -22.90
N LYS A 199 10.98 -6.44 -24.05
CA LYS A 199 11.50 -6.79 -25.37
C LYS A 199 12.02 -5.53 -26.06
N GLU A 200 13.01 -5.68 -26.94
CA GLU A 200 13.42 -4.61 -27.83
C GLU A 200 12.29 -4.27 -28.80
N GLU A 201 11.93 -3.00 -28.91
CA GLU A 201 10.90 -2.49 -29.81
C GLU A 201 11.25 -1.03 -30.11
N ALA A 202 11.36 -0.65 -31.38
CA ALA A 202 11.71 0.73 -31.75
C ALA A 202 10.49 1.66 -31.68
N TRP A 203 10.68 2.86 -31.15
CA TRP A 203 9.59 3.82 -30.90
C TRP A 203 9.65 4.98 -31.87
N ASP A 204 8.49 5.39 -32.37
CA ASP A 204 8.37 6.65 -33.08
C ASP A 204 8.40 7.81 -32.07
N MET A 205 9.56 8.47 -31.98
CA MET A 205 9.82 9.61 -31.10
C MET A 205 9.54 10.97 -31.77
N SER A 206 8.93 10.99 -32.96
CA SER A 206 8.71 12.23 -33.73
C SER A 206 7.80 13.26 -33.05
N HIS A 207 6.98 12.85 -32.07
CA HIS A 207 6.05 13.71 -31.32
C HIS A 207 6.47 13.92 -29.86
N TYR A 208 7.77 13.76 -29.57
CA TYR A 208 8.32 13.90 -28.24
C TYR A 208 8.50 15.38 -27.85
N ASP A 209 7.45 15.97 -27.27
CA ASP A 209 7.38 17.41 -27.03
C ASP A 209 8.12 17.88 -25.76
N SER A 210 8.20 17.08 -24.68
CA SER A 210 8.87 17.50 -23.44
C SER A 210 9.19 16.35 -22.44
N PRO A 211 10.49 16.01 -22.24
CA PRO A 211 10.95 15.09 -21.19
C PRO A 211 10.46 15.46 -19.77
N GLU A 212 10.45 16.76 -19.47
CA GLU A 212 10.19 17.28 -18.12
C GLU A 212 8.76 17.01 -17.63
N ARG A 213 7.79 16.93 -18.54
CA ARG A 213 6.40 16.62 -18.16
C ARG A 213 6.27 15.17 -17.72
N VAL A 214 7.04 14.27 -18.32
CA VAL A 214 7.03 12.84 -17.99
C VAL A 214 7.67 12.59 -16.63
N LYS A 215 8.78 13.28 -16.31
CA LYS A 215 9.46 13.17 -15.01
C LYS A 215 8.57 13.49 -13.81
N ASN A 216 7.54 14.31 -13.98
CA ASN A 216 6.60 14.65 -12.91
C ASN A 216 5.50 13.60 -12.68
N VAL A 217 5.41 12.60 -13.56
CA VAL A 217 4.35 11.58 -13.55
C VAL A 217 4.89 10.17 -13.28
N VAL A 218 6.17 9.93 -13.58
CA VAL A 218 6.79 8.62 -13.40
C VAL A 218 7.60 8.53 -12.11
N ASP A 219 7.66 7.35 -11.51
CA ASP A 219 8.39 7.09 -10.26
C ASP A 219 9.91 6.92 -10.48
N ASN A 220 10.34 6.78 -11.73
CA ASN A 220 11.74 6.61 -12.14
C ASN A 220 12.24 7.72 -13.11
N PRO A 221 12.19 9.00 -12.71
CA PRO A 221 12.43 10.13 -13.61
C PRO A 221 13.81 10.12 -14.28
N ASP A 222 14.82 9.54 -13.63
CA ASP A 222 16.20 9.48 -14.15
C ASP A 222 16.31 8.73 -15.49
N ILE A 223 15.41 7.75 -15.75
CA ILE A 223 15.43 7.02 -17.02
C ILE A 223 15.04 7.92 -18.19
N VAL A 224 14.25 8.97 -17.93
CA VAL A 224 13.76 9.89 -18.95
C VAL A 224 14.92 10.69 -19.56
N ASP A 225 15.99 10.95 -18.79
CA ASP A 225 17.20 11.62 -19.29
C ASP A 225 17.95 10.80 -20.35
N SER A 226 17.73 9.49 -20.40
CA SER A 226 18.35 8.63 -21.41
C SER A 226 17.68 8.72 -22.78
N TYR A 227 16.48 9.31 -22.87
CA TYR A 227 15.77 9.47 -24.12
C TYR A 227 16.42 10.57 -24.96
N LYS A 228 17.00 10.19 -26.09
CA LYS A 228 17.57 11.16 -27.02
C LYS A 228 16.45 11.99 -27.62
N VAL A 229 16.36 13.26 -27.25
CA VAL A 229 15.68 14.25 -28.11
C VAL A 229 16.57 14.39 -29.34
N SER A 230 16.11 13.91 -30.49
CA SER A 230 16.76 14.25 -31.75
C SER A 230 16.58 15.74 -31.96
N GLU A 231 17.59 16.54 -31.63
CA GLU A 231 17.69 17.92 -32.11
C GLU A 231 17.80 17.85 -33.64
N ASN A 232 16.73 18.27 -34.34
CA ASN A 232 16.78 18.63 -35.75
C ASN A 232 16.82 20.14 -35.87
#